data_AF-A0A1S3JJC9-F1
#
_entry.id   AF-A0A1S3JJC9-F1
#
_cell.length_a   1.000
_cell.length_b   1.000
_cell.length_c   1.000
_cell.angle_alpha   90.00
_cell.angle_beta   90.00
_cell.angle_gamma   90.00
#
_symmetry.space_group_name_H-M   'P 1'
#
loop_
_entity.id
_entity.type
_entity.pdbx_description
1 polymer ?
#
loop_
_entity_poly.entity_id
_entity_poly.type
_entity_poly.pdbx_seq_one_letter_code
_entity_poly.pdbx_strand_id
1 'polypeptide(L)'
;MTGQRSRLKEADVIVFHALELGDRPQLKLPNQRWILYMMESPCYYGLNYLKDWRGAFNWTMTYRADSDFIANYSEVQPITEPKERNYSAIMAKKGKMVAWFASNCNTPGKREKYVKELQRYIPVDIYGACGPMKCPAHTSCEKHIYETYKFYLSFENSLANFYLTEKFFKTLKHDIVSVALSGANYSFYGIKPDWFIDAMKFKTPKDIADFLIEVDKDDSRYVQYLRSKENVTSVDEYYEWCNVCKRINDVNDTRTYYEDILHWWQQNPCIPPQFL
;
A
#
# COMPACT_ATOMS: atom_id res chain seq x y z
N MET A 1 -0.08 12.64 -21.40
CA MET A 1 -1.46 12.49 -20.89
C MET A 1 -2.07 13.89 -20.69
N THR A 2 -3.39 14.04 -20.80
CA THR A 2 -4.09 15.32 -20.57
C THR A 2 -5.39 15.07 -19.80
N GLY A 3 -5.77 15.99 -18.91
CA GLY A 3 -7.07 15.98 -18.22
C GLY A 3 -8.17 16.74 -18.97
N GLN A 4 -7.89 17.25 -20.18
CA GLN A 4 -8.84 18.08 -20.94
C GLN A 4 -9.95 17.23 -21.57
N ARG A 5 -11.17 17.35 -21.05
CA ARG A 5 -12.36 16.64 -21.57
C ARG A 5 -12.71 16.98 -23.03
N SER A 6 -12.31 18.13 -23.54
CA SER A 6 -12.51 18.50 -24.96
C SER A 6 -11.79 17.55 -25.94
N ARG A 7 -10.72 16.88 -25.49
CA ARG A 7 -9.88 16.01 -26.32
C ARG A 7 -10.30 14.53 -26.30
N LEU A 8 -11.43 14.19 -25.69
CA LEU A 8 -11.92 12.81 -25.59
C LEU A 8 -12.08 12.12 -26.95
N LYS A 9 -12.36 12.89 -28.02
CA LYS A 9 -12.51 12.35 -29.39
C LYS A 9 -11.18 12.06 -30.09
N GLU A 10 -10.07 12.61 -29.60
CA GLU A 10 -8.72 12.42 -30.15
C GLU A 10 -7.95 11.31 -29.42
N ALA A 11 -8.44 10.87 -28.27
CA ALA A 11 -7.70 9.96 -27.39
C ALA A 11 -7.90 8.50 -27.80
N ASP A 12 -6.81 7.75 -27.97
CA ASP A 12 -6.84 6.30 -28.15
C ASP A 12 -7.15 5.56 -26.84
N VAL A 13 -6.76 6.14 -25.71
CA VAL A 13 -6.97 5.61 -24.36
C VAL A 13 -7.59 6.68 -23.47
N ILE A 14 -8.65 6.31 -22.76
CA ILE A 14 -9.20 7.12 -21.66
C ILE A 14 -9.10 6.33 -20.37
N VAL A 15 -8.53 6.96 -19.35
CA VAL A 15 -8.45 6.40 -18.00
C VAL A 15 -9.49 7.08 -17.12
N PHE A 16 -10.30 6.27 -16.46
CA PHE A 16 -11.32 6.72 -15.55
C PHE A 16 -10.93 6.34 -14.13
N HIS A 17 -10.73 7.34 -13.27
CA HIS A 17 -10.59 7.09 -11.85
C HIS A 17 -11.95 6.62 -11.30
N ALA A 18 -11.99 5.43 -10.71
CA ALA A 18 -13.23 4.79 -10.30
C ALA A 18 -14.06 5.67 -9.34
N LEU A 19 -13.41 6.39 -8.41
CA LEU A 19 -14.09 7.30 -7.46
C LEU A 19 -14.62 8.60 -8.07
N GLU A 20 -14.24 8.91 -9.31
CA GLU A 20 -14.59 10.18 -9.98
C GLU A 20 -15.49 9.93 -11.20
N LEU A 21 -16.08 8.74 -11.29
CA LEU A 21 -17.06 8.43 -12.31
C LEU A 21 -18.29 9.33 -12.11
N GLY A 22 -18.57 10.14 -13.12
CA GLY A 22 -19.86 10.83 -13.28
C GLY A 22 -20.76 10.06 -14.23
N ASP A 23 -21.53 10.80 -15.02
CA ASP A 23 -22.32 10.21 -16.10
C ASP A 23 -21.44 9.54 -17.15
N ARG A 24 -21.84 8.35 -17.57
CA ARG A 24 -21.14 7.61 -18.61
C ARG A 24 -21.19 8.41 -19.93
N PRO A 25 -20.04 8.66 -20.58
CA PRO A 25 -20.02 9.30 -21.89
C PRO A 25 -20.85 8.48 -22.89
N GLN A 26 -21.72 9.16 -23.63
CA GLN A 26 -22.63 8.53 -24.60
C GLN A 26 -21.89 7.94 -25.82
N LEU A 27 -20.69 8.45 -26.11
CA LEU A 27 -19.88 8.02 -27.24
C LEU A 27 -18.60 7.34 -26.75
N LYS A 28 -18.44 6.07 -27.10
CA LYS A 28 -17.17 5.35 -27.05
C LYS A 28 -16.75 5.01 -28.47
N LEU A 29 -15.64 5.58 -28.94
CA LEU A 29 -15.18 5.34 -30.31
C LEU A 29 -14.71 3.88 -30.49
N PRO A 30 -14.87 3.28 -31.68
CA PRO A 30 -14.45 1.89 -31.92
C PRO A 30 -12.97 1.62 -31.66
N ASN A 31 -12.07 2.58 -31.87
CA ASN A 31 -10.64 2.35 -31.62
C ASN A 31 -10.20 2.72 -30.20
N GLN A 32 -11.08 3.36 -29.43
CA GLN A 32 -10.77 3.82 -28.09
C GLN A 32 -10.83 2.69 -27.07
N ARG A 33 -9.84 2.67 -26.17
CA ARG A 33 -9.76 1.78 -25.01
C ARG A 33 -10.05 2.55 -23.73
N TRP A 34 -10.94 2.02 -22.92
CA TRP A 34 -11.27 2.61 -21.62
C TRP A 34 -10.65 1.78 -20.51
N ILE A 35 -9.94 2.44 -19.60
CA ILE A 35 -9.28 1.83 -18.45
C ILE A 35 -10.01 2.26 -17.18
N LEU A 36 -10.45 1.30 -16.35
CA LEU A 36 -10.86 1.60 -14.98
C LEU A 36 -9.61 1.64 -14.10
N TYR A 37 -9.33 2.78 -13.47
CA TYR A 37 -8.22 2.96 -12.54
C TYR A 37 -8.71 3.04 -11.10
N MET A 38 -8.10 2.23 -10.21
CA MET A 38 -8.40 2.23 -8.78
C MET A 38 -7.22 1.70 -7.96
N MET A 39 -6.77 2.49 -6.98
CA MET A 39 -5.72 2.08 -6.04
C MET A 39 -6.25 1.72 -4.65
N GLU A 40 -7.49 2.08 -4.33
CA GLU A 40 -8.09 1.79 -3.03
C GLU A 40 -8.79 0.43 -2.99
N SER A 41 -8.88 -0.17 -1.81
CA SER A 41 -9.47 -1.51 -1.64
C SER A 41 -10.99 -1.52 -1.88
N PRO A 42 -11.58 -2.67 -2.28
CA PRO A 42 -13.02 -2.78 -2.51
C PRO A 42 -13.86 -2.57 -1.24
N CYS A 43 -13.28 -2.71 -0.06
CA CYS A 43 -13.99 -2.53 1.21
C CYS A 43 -13.84 -1.13 1.77
N TYR A 44 -12.91 -0.35 1.23
CA TYR A 44 -12.75 1.05 1.60
C TYR A 44 -13.78 1.93 0.89
N TYR A 45 -13.99 1.71 -0.42
CA TYR A 45 -15.03 2.38 -1.18
C TYR A 45 -15.98 1.39 -1.85
N GLY A 46 -17.27 1.53 -1.56
CA GLY A 46 -18.31 0.80 -2.28
C GLY A 46 -18.48 1.36 -3.69
N LEU A 47 -18.15 0.56 -4.71
CA LEU A 47 -18.25 0.96 -6.12
C LEU A 47 -19.54 0.47 -6.78
N ASN A 48 -20.64 0.40 -6.04
CA ASN A 48 -21.90 -0.18 -6.54
C ASN A 48 -22.45 0.55 -7.79
N TYR A 49 -22.08 1.81 -8.02
CA TYR A 49 -22.42 2.57 -9.23
C TYR A 49 -21.72 2.04 -10.50
N LEU A 50 -20.70 1.19 -10.37
CA LEU A 50 -20.09 0.51 -11.52
C LEU A 50 -21.08 -0.42 -12.25
N LYS A 51 -22.21 -0.78 -11.63
CA LYS A 51 -23.31 -1.50 -12.30
C LYS A 51 -23.81 -0.76 -13.55
N ASP A 52 -23.78 0.58 -13.54
CA ASP A 52 -24.21 1.43 -14.66
C ASP A 52 -23.12 1.56 -15.75
N TRP A 53 -21.92 1.05 -15.45
CA TRP A 53 -20.74 1.02 -16.31
C TRP A 53 -20.40 -0.38 -16.83
N ARG A 54 -21.34 -1.34 -16.75
CA ARG A 54 -21.20 -2.67 -17.35
C ARG A 54 -20.85 -2.59 -18.84
N GLY A 55 -19.93 -3.44 -19.27
CA GLY A 55 -19.38 -3.45 -20.62
C GLY A 55 -18.60 -2.20 -21.04
N ALA A 56 -18.35 -1.23 -20.14
CA ALA A 56 -17.72 0.03 -20.51
C ALA A 56 -16.20 -0.08 -20.63
N PHE A 57 -15.55 -0.84 -19.76
CA PHE A 57 -14.08 -0.86 -19.65
C PHE A 57 -13.47 -2.01 -20.45
N ASN A 58 -12.40 -1.70 -21.18
CA ASN A 58 -11.59 -2.68 -21.88
C ASN A 58 -10.53 -3.26 -20.95
N TRP A 59 -9.90 -2.39 -20.17
CA TRP A 59 -8.78 -2.74 -19.32
C TRP A 59 -9.00 -2.26 -17.89
N THR A 60 -8.27 -2.88 -16.97
CA THR A 60 -8.20 -2.48 -15.57
C THR A 60 -6.78 -2.06 -15.21
N MET A 61 -6.67 -1.05 -14.35
CA MET A 61 -5.40 -0.61 -13.80
C MET A 61 -5.54 -0.43 -12.29
N THR A 62 -5.21 -1.48 -11.53
CA THR A 62 -5.42 -1.53 -10.09
C THR A 62 -4.25 -2.23 -9.39
N TYR A 63 -4.25 -2.23 -8.06
CA TYR A 63 -3.24 -2.97 -7.28
C TYR A 63 -3.39 -4.50 -7.38
N ARG A 64 -4.52 -5.00 -7.91
CA ARG A 64 -4.76 -6.45 -8.01
C ARG A 64 -3.86 -7.08 -9.07
N ALA A 65 -3.31 -8.25 -8.76
CA ALA A 65 -2.43 -9.00 -9.65
C ALA A 65 -3.10 -9.49 -10.95
N ASP A 66 -4.43 -9.58 -10.98
CA ASP A 66 -5.20 -9.98 -12.16
C ASP A 66 -5.69 -8.78 -13.01
N SER A 67 -5.17 -7.58 -12.76
CA SER A 67 -5.44 -6.40 -13.59
C SER A 67 -4.69 -6.47 -14.91
N ASP A 68 -5.24 -5.83 -15.95
CA ASP A 68 -4.53 -5.67 -17.23
C ASP A 68 -3.22 -4.90 -17.09
N PHE A 69 -3.20 -3.93 -16.17
CA PHE A 69 -2.02 -3.19 -15.75
C PHE A 69 -1.99 -3.14 -14.23
N ILE A 70 -0.89 -3.59 -13.63
CA ILE A 70 -0.75 -3.56 -12.16
C ILE A 70 -0.24 -2.19 -11.77
N ALA A 71 -1.06 -1.43 -11.04
CA ALA A 71 -0.67 -0.16 -10.46
C ALA A 71 -0.12 -0.43 -9.06
N ASN A 72 1.20 -0.49 -8.95
CA ASN A 72 1.87 -0.69 -7.68
C ASN A 72 2.06 0.66 -6.97
N TYR A 73 1.92 0.68 -5.64
CA TYR A 73 2.28 1.85 -4.85
C TYR A 73 3.79 2.10 -4.83
N SER A 74 4.58 1.04 -4.97
CA SER A 74 6.05 1.08 -5.04
C SER A 74 6.57 -0.27 -5.52
N GLU A 75 7.81 -0.32 -5.99
CA GLU A 75 8.50 -1.55 -6.38
C GLU A 75 9.72 -1.78 -5.49
N VAL A 76 9.97 -3.03 -5.09
CA VAL A 76 11.18 -3.41 -4.36
C VAL A 76 12.33 -3.57 -5.35
N GLN A 77 13.40 -2.81 -5.17
CA GLN A 77 14.59 -2.86 -6.01
C GLN A 77 15.84 -3.19 -5.19
N PRO A 78 16.81 -3.93 -5.74
CA PRO A 78 18.10 -4.11 -5.11
C PRO A 78 18.86 -2.77 -5.06
N ILE A 79 19.62 -2.55 -3.99
CA ILE A 79 20.57 -1.44 -3.92
C ILE A 79 21.83 -1.84 -4.70
N THR A 80 22.19 -1.06 -5.72
CA THR A 80 23.34 -1.32 -6.59
C THR A 80 24.69 -1.09 -5.90
N GLU A 81 24.73 -0.17 -4.93
CA GLU A 81 25.92 0.18 -4.16
C GLU A 81 25.63 0.10 -2.65
N PRO A 82 25.78 -1.08 -2.02
CA PRO A 82 25.58 -1.24 -0.59
C PRO A 82 26.56 -0.39 0.19
N LYS A 83 26.07 0.47 1.08
CA LYS A 83 26.91 1.22 2.02
C LYS A 83 27.16 0.39 3.26
N GLU A 84 28.38 0.46 3.80
CA GLU A 84 28.68 -0.12 5.10
C GLU A 84 27.78 0.54 6.17
N ARG A 85 27.05 -0.27 6.94
CA ARG A 85 26.10 0.22 7.95
C ARG A 85 26.68 0.04 9.34
N ASN A 86 26.88 1.15 10.04
CA ASN A 86 27.24 1.13 11.46
C ASN A 86 25.97 0.93 12.31
N TYR A 87 25.62 -0.34 12.55
CA TYR A 87 24.45 -0.71 13.33
C TYR A 87 24.50 -0.18 14.77
N SER A 88 25.67 -0.11 15.40
CA SER A 88 25.81 0.46 16.74
C SER A 88 25.44 1.94 16.78
N ALA A 89 25.83 2.72 15.76
CA ALA A 89 25.47 4.13 15.64
C ALA A 89 23.98 4.33 15.31
N ILE A 90 23.38 3.41 14.53
CA ILE A 90 21.93 3.39 14.29
C ILE A 90 21.20 3.16 15.62
N MET A 91 21.61 2.13 16.37
CA MET A 91 21.00 1.75 17.65
C MET A 91 21.12 2.86 18.70
N ALA A 92 22.25 3.58 18.75
CA ALA A 92 22.43 4.71 19.66
C ALA A 92 21.41 5.84 19.46
N LYS A 93 20.78 5.94 18.27
CA LYS A 93 19.72 6.90 17.99
C LYS A 93 18.32 6.40 18.34
N LYS A 94 18.15 5.08 18.53
CA LYS A 94 16.86 4.44 18.82
C LYS A 94 16.50 4.65 20.28
N GLY A 95 15.66 5.65 20.55
CA GLY A 95 15.20 6.01 21.90
C GLY A 95 13.71 5.82 22.12
N LYS A 96 12.94 5.49 21.08
CA LYS A 96 11.48 5.29 21.17
C LYS A 96 11.05 3.97 20.58
N MET A 97 9.97 3.42 21.11
CA MET A 97 9.52 2.06 20.77
C MET A 97 8.72 2.03 19.46
N VAL A 98 7.49 2.55 19.46
CA VAL A 98 6.57 2.43 18.32
C VAL A 98 6.02 3.78 17.88
N ALA A 99 6.08 4.05 16.57
CA ALA A 99 5.38 5.16 15.93
C ALA A 99 4.31 4.67 14.96
N TRP A 100 3.22 5.42 14.84
CA TRP A 100 2.18 5.19 13.85
C TRP A 100 1.70 6.51 13.22
N PHE A 101 1.62 6.57 11.89
CA PHE A 101 0.98 7.69 11.20
C PHE A 101 -0.40 7.29 10.74
N ALA A 102 -1.41 8.01 11.20
CA ALA A 102 -2.78 7.82 10.77
C ALA A 102 -3.60 9.10 10.83
N SER A 103 -4.27 9.40 9.72
CA SER A 103 -5.30 10.45 9.64
C SER A 103 -6.68 9.93 9.26
N ASN A 104 -6.78 8.63 8.94
CA ASN A 104 -8.04 7.94 8.75
C ASN A 104 -8.29 6.98 9.92
N CYS A 105 -9.29 7.31 10.74
CA CYS A 105 -9.50 6.76 12.08
C CYS A 105 -10.76 5.88 12.18
N ASN A 106 -11.37 5.53 11.06
CA ASN A 106 -12.45 4.54 11.01
C ASN A 106 -12.29 3.76 9.72
N THR A 107 -11.53 2.66 9.79
CA THR A 107 -11.21 1.90 8.59
C THR A 107 -11.96 0.56 8.55
N PRO A 108 -12.16 -0.02 7.35
CA PRO A 108 -12.73 -1.37 7.20
C PRO A 108 -11.91 -2.42 7.95
N GLY A 109 -10.58 -2.33 7.88
CA GLY A 109 -9.66 -3.23 8.58
C GLY A 109 -9.58 -3.02 10.08
N LYS A 110 -10.27 -2.03 10.67
CA LYS A 110 -10.29 -1.75 12.12
C LYS A 110 -8.92 -1.57 12.75
N ARG A 111 -7.96 -1.05 11.99
CA ARG A 111 -6.58 -0.80 12.46
C ARG A 111 -6.54 0.15 13.65
N GLU A 112 -7.46 1.11 13.73
CA GLU A 112 -7.58 2.02 14.87
C GLU A 112 -7.94 1.29 16.16
N LYS A 113 -8.78 0.26 16.08
CA LYS A 113 -9.15 -0.55 17.24
C LYS A 113 -7.99 -1.45 17.66
N TYR A 114 -7.28 -2.03 16.68
CA TYR A 114 -6.05 -2.79 16.95
C TYR A 114 -5.06 -1.92 17.72
N VAL A 115 -4.74 -0.72 17.22
CA VAL A 115 -3.75 0.15 17.87
C VAL A 115 -4.23 0.63 19.23
N LYS A 116 -5.53 0.93 19.39
CA LYS A 116 -6.09 1.29 20.69
C LYS A 116 -5.91 0.19 21.74
N GLU A 117 -6.10 -1.06 21.36
CA GLU A 117 -5.84 -2.20 22.26
C GLU A 117 -4.34 -2.39 22.51
N LEU A 118 -3.51 -2.26 21.46
CA LEU A 118 -2.05 -2.34 21.57
C LEU A 118 -1.46 -1.32 22.56
N GLN A 119 -2.00 -0.09 22.57
CA GLN A 119 -1.60 0.99 23.49
C GLN A 119 -1.78 0.67 24.97
N ARG A 120 -2.54 -0.38 25.32
CA ARG A 120 -2.70 -0.84 26.71
C ARG A 120 -1.48 -1.61 27.21
N TYR A 121 -0.65 -2.10 26.30
CA TYR A 121 0.47 -2.99 26.61
C TYR A 121 1.84 -2.35 26.33
N ILE A 122 1.93 -1.47 25.33
CA ILE A 122 3.17 -0.77 24.94
C ILE A 122 2.90 0.69 24.55
N PRO A 123 3.89 1.59 24.69
CA PRO A 123 3.76 2.96 24.21
C PRO A 123 3.71 3.00 22.67
N VAL A 124 2.65 3.62 22.13
CA VAL A 124 2.53 3.90 20.69
C VAL A 124 2.28 5.40 20.49
N ASP A 125 3.24 6.05 19.85
CA ASP A 125 3.17 7.46 19.50
C ASP A 125 2.43 7.63 18.17
N ILE A 126 1.24 8.25 18.21
CA ILE A 126 0.34 8.37 17.07
C ILE A 126 0.41 9.79 16.49
N TYR A 127 0.89 9.88 15.24
CA TYR A 127 1.01 11.10 14.45
C TYR A 127 -0.15 11.22 13.45
N GLY A 128 -0.74 12.40 13.34
CA GLY A 128 -1.79 12.71 12.35
C GLY A 128 -3.12 13.13 12.98
N ALA A 129 -4.23 12.83 12.31
CA ALA A 129 -5.57 13.17 12.82
C ALA A 129 -6.08 12.15 13.86
N CYS A 130 -5.55 10.93 13.89
CA CYS A 130 -5.97 9.87 14.82
C CYS A 130 -5.24 9.90 16.16
N GLY A 131 -4.33 10.87 16.36
CA GLY A 131 -3.51 10.97 17.56
C GLY A 131 -3.14 12.41 17.89
N PRO A 132 -2.53 12.62 19.07
CA PRO A 132 -2.19 13.95 19.53
C PRO A 132 -0.95 14.52 18.84
N MET A 133 -0.07 13.68 18.28
CA MET A 133 1.20 14.14 17.72
C MET A 133 1.01 14.72 16.32
N LYS A 134 1.80 15.77 16.03
CA LYS A 134 1.81 16.43 14.73
C LYS A 134 3.16 16.23 14.06
N CYS A 135 3.09 16.07 12.74
CA CYS A 135 4.27 15.99 11.89
C CYS A 135 3.98 16.87 10.68
N PRO A 136 4.34 18.17 10.74
CA PRO A 136 4.02 19.10 9.66
C PRO A 136 4.68 18.67 8.35
N ALA A 137 3.96 18.82 7.24
CA ALA A 137 4.49 18.55 5.91
C ALA A 137 5.72 19.41 5.61
N HIS A 138 6.60 18.92 4.73
CA HIS A 138 7.83 19.61 4.32
C HIS A 138 8.82 19.91 5.46
N THR A 139 8.74 19.13 6.55
CA THR A 139 9.73 19.16 7.64
C THR A 139 10.51 17.85 7.71
N SER A 140 11.60 17.84 8.48
CA SER A 140 12.37 16.63 8.77
C SER A 140 11.69 15.68 9.76
N CYS A 141 10.47 15.97 10.22
CA CYS A 141 9.81 15.22 11.28
C CYS A 141 9.64 13.72 10.94
N GLU A 142 9.18 13.38 9.74
CA GLU A 142 8.97 11.97 9.37
C GLU A 142 10.30 11.21 9.32
N LYS A 143 11.34 11.85 8.75
CA LYS A 143 12.71 11.31 8.76
C LYS A 143 13.22 11.09 10.19
N HIS A 144 13.00 12.04 11.10
CA HIS A 144 13.41 11.92 12.49
C HIS A 144 12.73 10.74 13.20
N ILE A 145 11.48 10.44 12.85
CA ILE A 145 10.78 9.26 13.39
C ILE A 145 11.43 7.97 12.92
N TYR A 146 11.79 7.88 11.65
CA TYR A 146 12.51 6.71 11.14
C TYR A 146 13.90 6.53 11.78
N GLU A 147 14.54 7.60 12.20
CA GLU A 147 15.84 7.54 12.87
C GLU A 147 15.72 7.18 14.35
N THR A 148 14.67 7.63 15.04
CA THR A 148 14.57 7.54 16.52
C THR A 148 13.68 6.41 17.05
N TYR A 149 12.74 5.90 16.25
CA TYR A 149 11.88 4.79 16.65
C TYR A 149 12.41 3.45 16.17
N LYS A 150 12.21 2.40 16.98
CA LYS A 150 12.51 1.01 16.58
C LYS A 150 11.46 0.48 15.59
N PHE A 151 10.19 0.68 15.89
CA PHE A 151 9.09 0.09 15.13
C PHE A 151 8.18 1.13 14.50
N TYR A 152 7.76 0.86 13.27
CA TYR A 152 6.77 1.64 12.54
C TYR A 152 5.55 0.78 12.21
N LEU A 153 4.36 1.18 12.67
CA LEU A 153 3.12 0.48 12.30
C LEU A 153 2.72 0.85 10.87
N SER A 154 2.94 -0.06 9.91
CA SER A 154 2.54 0.09 8.51
C SER A 154 1.14 -0.49 8.26
N PHE A 155 0.20 -0.15 9.14
CA PHE A 155 -1.13 -0.77 9.14
C PHE A 155 -2.03 -0.22 8.04
N GLU A 156 -2.49 -1.11 7.16
CA GLU A 156 -3.36 -0.75 6.04
C GLU A 156 -4.78 -0.45 6.49
N ASN A 157 -5.46 0.41 5.72
CA ASN A 157 -6.85 0.78 6.01
C ASN A 157 -7.80 -0.45 5.87
N SER A 158 -7.44 -1.42 5.06
CA SER A 158 -8.23 -2.59 4.70
C SER A 158 -7.33 -3.81 4.56
N LEU A 159 -7.86 -4.99 4.86
CA LEU A 159 -7.11 -6.24 4.76
C LEU A 159 -7.53 -6.95 3.48
N ALA A 160 -6.88 -6.68 2.35
CA ALA A 160 -7.22 -7.31 1.07
C ALA A 160 -6.00 -7.96 0.44
N ASN A 161 -6.22 -9.02 -0.34
CA ASN A 161 -5.13 -9.65 -1.08
C ASN A 161 -4.52 -8.65 -2.05
N PHE A 162 -3.19 -8.66 -2.15
CA PHE A 162 -2.37 -7.68 -2.87
C PHE A 162 -2.47 -6.21 -2.40
N TYR A 163 -3.19 -5.88 -1.32
CA TYR A 163 -3.30 -4.47 -0.89
C TYR A 163 -2.14 -4.08 0.04
N LEU A 164 -1.05 -3.59 -0.54
CA LEU A 164 0.12 -3.07 0.18
C LEU A 164 0.51 -1.71 -0.38
N THR A 165 0.64 -0.70 0.46
CA THR A 165 0.79 0.68 0.02
C THR A 165 2.08 1.35 0.52
N GLU A 166 2.20 2.65 0.27
CA GLU A 166 3.31 3.50 0.72
C GLU A 166 3.65 3.33 2.20
N LYS A 167 2.66 2.96 3.04
CA LYS A 167 2.83 2.76 4.49
C LYS A 167 3.88 1.71 4.79
N PHE A 168 3.91 0.62 4.02
CA PHE A 168 4.93 -0.41 4.14
C PHE A 168 6.19 -0.01 3.38
N PHE A 169 6.05 0.31 2.09
CA PHE A 169 7.21 0.48 1.20
C PHE A 169 8.16 1.57 1.64
N LYS A 170 7.68 2.66 2.24
CA LYS A 170 8.56 3.72 2.76
C LYS A 170 9.51 3.23 3.85
N THR A 171 9.14 2.21 4.62
CA THR A 171 10.01 1.64 5.66
C THR A 171 11.23 0.90 5.08
N LEU A 172 11.17 0.46 3.81
CA LEU A 172 12.32 -0.17 3.14
C LEU A 172 13.45 0.83 2.88
N LYS A 173 13.11 2.12 2.70
CA LYS A 173 14.07 3.22 2.50
C LYS A 173 14.78 3.66 3.80
N HIS A 174 14.44 3.08 4.95
CA HIS A 174 14.82 3.63 6.26
C HIS A 174 15.25 2.58 7.30
N ASP A 175 15.99 3.03 8.31
CA ASP A 175 16.57 2.21 9.39
C ASP A 175 15.53 1.90 10.49
N ILE A 176 14.33 1.49 10.11
CA ILE A 176 13.22 1.18 11.01
C ILE A 176 12.63 -0.19 10.67
N VAL A 177 12.14 -0.92 11.68
CA VAL A 177 11.46 -2.19 11.48
C VAL A 177 9.97 -1.94 11.27
N SER A 178 9.42 -2.47 10.17
CA SER A 178 7.99 -2.37 9.91
C SER A 178 7.22 -3.43 10.69
N VAL A 179 6.13 -3.02 11.33
CA VAL A 179 5.11 -3.91 11.89
C VAL A 179 3.89 -3.75 10.98
N ALA A 180 3.65 -4.74 10.14
CA ALA A 180 2.68 -4.66 9.05
C ALA A 180 1.38 -5.38 9.42
N LEU A 181 0.25 -4.70 9.18
CA LEU A 181 -1.09 -5.29 9.27
C LEU A 181 -1.76 -5.11 7.91
N SER A 182 -1.68 -6.16 7.08
CA SER A 182 -2.23 -6.18 5.72
C SER A 182 -2.65 -7.61 5.34
N GLY A 183 -3.64 -7.71 4.44
CA GLY A 183 -4.00 -8.97 3.78
C GLY A 183 -3.14 -9.29 2.56
N ALA A 184 -2.10 -8.51 2.29
CA ALA A 184 -1.29 -8.62 1.08
C ALA A 184 -0.51 -9.95 1.02
N ASN A 185 -0.36 -10.46 -0.20
CA ASN A 185 0.63 -11.49 -0.48
C ASN A 185 2.02 -10.85 -0.61
N TYR A 186 2.81 -10.83 0.46
CA TYR A 186 4.14 -10.20 0.46
C TYR A 186 5.11 -10.81 -0.57
N SER A 187 5.02 -12.12 -0.82
CA SER A 187 5.89 -12.79 -1.79
C SER A 187 5.67 -12.33 -3.23
N PHE A 188 4.45 -11.89 -3.58
CA PHE A 188 4.14 -11.27 -4.86
C PHE A 188 4.99 -10.01 -5.12
N TYR A 189 5.34 -9.27 -4.06
CA TYR A 189 6.20 -8.09 -4.11
C TYR A 189 7.69 -8.40 -3.90
N GLY A 190 8.08 -9.68 -3.84
CA GLY A 190 9.45 -10.09 -3.53
C GLY A 190 9.87 -9.80 -2.07
N ILE A 191 8.91 -9.47 -1.19
CA ILE A 191 9.18 -9.16 0.21
C ILE A 191 9.38 -10.47 0.99
N LYS A 192 10.51 -10.56 1.72
CA LYS A 192 10.82 -11.73 2.54
C LYS A 192 10.24 -11.60 3.96
N PRO A 193 9.83 -12.72 4.59
CA PRO A 193 9.23 -12.69 5.93
C PRO A 193 10.12 -12.18 7.05
N ASP A 194 11.44 -12.18 6.87
CA ASP A 194 12.43 -11.72 7.86
C ASP A 194 12.67 -10.21 7.82
N TRP A 195 12.13 -9.50 6.82
CA TRP A 195 12.28 -8.04 6.66
C TRP A 195 11.42 -7.21 7.63
N PHE A 196 10.36 -7.80 8.16
CA PHE A 196 9.33 -7.09 8.91
C PHE A 196 8.63 -8.03 9.89
N ILE A 197 7.78 -7.45 10.73
CA ILE A 197 6.94 -8.18 11.68
C ILE A 197 5.52 -8.19 11.12
N ASP A 198 5.02 -9.38 10.77
CA ASP A 198 3.67 -9.56 10.25
C ASP A 198 2.66 -9.69 11.39
N ALA A 199 1.90 -8.62 11.64
CA ALA A 199 0.91 -8.56 12.71
C ALA A 199 -0.25 -9.54 12.50
N MET A 200 -0.51 -10.00 11.26
CA MET A 200 -1.54 -10.99 10.97
C MET A 200 -1.20 -12.39 11.52
N LYS A 201 0.06 -12.65 11.88
CA LYS A 201 0.50 -13.94 12.45
C LYS A 201 0.28 -14.06 13.96
N PHE A 202 -0.11 -12.97 14.62
CA PHE A 202 -0.37 -12.93 16.05
C PHE A 202 -1.87 -13.05 16.30
N LYS A 203 -2.26 -13.77 17.38
CA LYS A 203 -3.68 -13.97 17.69
C LYS A 203 -4.32 -12.71 18.24
N THR A 204 -3.58 -11.92 19.03
CA THR A 204 -4.10 -10.72 19.69
C THR A 204 -3.10 -9.55 19.63
N PRO A 205 -3.58 -8.29 19.82
CA PRO A 205 -2.71 -7.14 20.03
C PRO A 205 -1.80 -7.26 21.25
N LYS A 206 -2.14 -8.10 22.23
CA LYS A 206 -1.25 -8.39 23.37
C LYS A 206 -0.06 -9.25 22.94
N ASP A 207 -0.30 -10.30 22.14
CA ASP A 207 0.79 -11.21 21.71
C ASP A 207 1.84 -10.46 20.90
N ILE A 208 1.42 -9.52 20.05
CA ILE A 208 2.38 -8.67 19.33
C ILE A 208 3.07 -7.68 20.27
N ALA A 209 2.40 -7.13 21.27
CA ALA A 209 3.05 -6.28 22.27
C ALA A 209 4.15 -7.03 23.02
N ASP A 210 3.85 -8.24 23.50
CA ASP A 210 4.82 -9.08 24.19
C ASP A 210 6.03 -9.36 23.26
N PHE A 211 5.78 -9.70 21.99
CA PHE A 211 6.83 -9.91 20.99
C PHE A 211 7.67 -8.65 20.72
N LEU A 212 7.05 -7.48 20.59
CA LEU A 212 7.76 -6.23 20.38
C LEU A 212 8.61 -5.85 21.59
N ILE A 213 8.16 -6.15 22.82
CA ILE A 213 8.96 -5.96 24.04
C ILE A 213 10.21 -6.86 24.01
N GLU A 214 10.09 -8.11 23.56
CA GLU A 214 11.25 -9.00 23.43
C GLU A 214 12.27 -8.47 22.42
N VAL A 215 11.82 -8.04 21.24
CA VAL A 215 12.70 -7.48 20.20
C VAL A 215 13.28 -6.13 20.62
N ASP A 216 12.53 -5.33 21.40
CA ASP A 216 13.01 -4.06 21.95
C ASP A 216 14.17 -4.25 22.93
N LYS A 217 14.16 -5.34 23.72
CA LYS A 217 15.21 -5.66 24.69
C LYS A 217 16.41 -6.40 24.10
N ASP A 218 16.27 -6.95 22.90
CA ASP A 218 17.31 -7.70 22.20
C ASP A 218 17.80 -6.93 20.97
N ASP A 219 18.85 -6.14 21.17
CA ASP A 219 19.46 -5.35 20.09
C ASP A 219 20.00 -6.21 18.95
N SER A 220 20.45 -7.43 19.22
CA SER A 220 20.92 -8.34 18.17
C SER A 220 19.78 -8.78 17.26
N ARG A 221 18.64 -9.14 17.87
CA ARG A 221 17.41 -9.52 17.15
C ARG A 221 16.83 -8.35 16.37
N TYR A 222 16.81 -7.15 16.95
CA TYR A 222 16.38 -5.94 16.24
C TYR A 222 17.29 -5.64 15.03
N VAL A 223 18.61 -5.69 15.22
CA VAL A 223 19.58 -5.46 14.13
C VAL A 223 19.45 -6.49 13.02
N GLN A 224 19.08 -7.73 13.34
CA GLN A 224 18.83 -8.77 12.33
C GLN A 224 17.71 -8.37 11.36
N TYR A 225 16.63 -7.74 11.82
CA TYR A 225 15.59 -7.21 10.93
C TYR A 225 16.16 -6.12 10.01
N LEU A 226 16.98 -5.20 10.52
CA LEU A 226 17.58 -4.14 9.69
C LEU A 226 18.55 -4.70 8.64
N ARG A 227 19.33 -5.73 9.00
CA ARG A 227 20.26 -6.44 8.10
C ARG A 227 19.53 -7.19 6.99
N SER A 228 18.45 -7.89 7.33
CA SER A 228 17.73 -8.74 6.37
C SER A 228 17.26 -7.97 5.12
N LYS A 229 16.96 -6.66 5.28
CA LYS A 229 16.50 -5.75 4.22
C LYS A 229 17.54 -4.72 3.78
N GLU A 230 18.82 -4.88 4.14
CA GLU A 230 19.84 -3.83 3.91
C GLU A 230 20.23 -3.62 2.45
N ASN A 231 20.00 -4.63 1.60
CA ASN A 231 20.36 -4.61 0.18
C ASN A 231 19.17 -4.29 -0.74
N VAL A 232 18.06 -3.81 -0.18
CA VAL A 232 16.87 -3.46 -0.94
C VAL A 232 16.38 -2.08 -0.57
N THR A 233 15.74 -1.43 -1.53
CA THR A 233 14.99 -0.19 -1.35
C THR A 233 13.63 -0.34 -2.01
N SER A 234 12.75 0.63 -1.81
CA SER A 234 11.58 0.80 -2.65
C SER A 234 11.75 1.99 -3.60
N VAL A 235 11.12 1.94 -4.77
CA VAL A 235 11.10 3.02 -5.76
C VAL A 235 9.68 3.28 -6.23
N ASP A 236 9.36 4.55 -6.41
CA ASP A 236 8.03 4.98 -6.85
C ASP A 236 8.07 5.19 -8.36
N GLU A 237 8.29 4.08 -9.09
CA GLU A 237 8.37 4.07 -10.55
C GLU A 237 7.02 3.70 -11.16
N TYR A 238 6.49 4.58 -12.00
CA TYR A 238 5.17 4.45 -12.61
C TYR A 238 5.23 3.74 -13.97
N TYR A 239 5.70 2.49 -13.97
CA TYR A 239 5.86 1.68 -15.20
C TYR A 239 4.54 1.32 -15.88
N GLU A 240 3.41 1.40 -15.17
CA GLU A 240 2.10 1.07 -15.70
C GLU A 240 1.77 1.87 -16.97
N TRP A 241 2.20 3.12 -17.07
CA TRP A 241 1.96 3.96 -18.25
C TRP A 241 2.78 3.53 -19.47
N CYS A 242 4.01 3.07 -19.26
CA CYS A 242 4.82 2.47 -20.32
C CYS A 242 4.18 1.17 -20.82
N ASN A 243 3.61 0.37 -19.91
CA ASN A 243 2.91 -0.87 -20.27
C ASN A 243 1.61 -0.59 -21.05
N VAL A 244 0.85 0.44 -20.65
CA VAL A 244 -0.32 0.91 -21.43
C VAL A 244 0.11 1.33 -22.83
N CYS A 245 1.16 2.14 -22.95
CA CYS A 245 1.70 2.58 -24.23
C CYS A 245 2.16 1.38 -25.10
N LYS A 246 2.84 0.40 -24.51
CA LYS A 246 3.26 -0.80 -25.22
C LYS A 246 2.07 -1.60 -25.74
N ARG A 247 1.04 -1.82 -24.90
CA ARG A 247 -0.11 -2.65 -25.24
C ARG A 247 -1.03 -2.00 -26.27
N ILE A 248 -1.26 -0.68 -26.22
CA ILE A 248 -2.08 0.00 -27.23
C ILE A 248 -1.44 -0.03 -28.63
N ASN A 249 -0.11 -0.14 -28.70
CA ASN A 249 0.63 -0.27 -29.95
C ASN A 249 0.85 -1.72 -30.41
N ASP A 250 0.32 -2.71 -29.67
CA ASP A 250 0.39 -4.13 -30.06
C ASP A 250 -0.75 -4.46 -31.05
N VAL A 251 -0.37 -4.76 -32.29
CA VAL A 251 -1.31 -5.12 -33.37
C VAL A 251 -2.06 -6.44 -33.12
N ASN A 252 -1.56 -7.27 -32.19
CA ASN A 252 -2.17 -8.54 -31.81
C ASN A 252 -3.09 -8.42 -30.58
N ASP A 253 -3.18 -7.25 -29.94
CA ASP A 253 -4.09 -7.05 -28.80
C ASP A 253 -5.55 -7.21 -29.25
N THR A 254 -6.15 -8.32 -28.85
CA THR A 254 -7.57 -8.57 -29.12
C THR A 254 -8.42 -7.68 -28.23
N ARG A 255 -9.42 -7.04 -28.83
CA ARG A 255 -10.32 -6.13 -28.11
C ARG A 255 -11.24 -6.93 -27.19
N THR A 256 -10.90 -6.99 -25.92
CA THR A 256 -11.77 -7.54 -24.86
C THR A 256 -12.39 -6.41 -24.03
N TYR A 257 -13.42 -6.75 -23.26
CA TYR A 257 -14.03 -5.84 -22.29
C TYR A 257 -14.54 -6.64 -21.09
N TYR A 258 -14.66 -5.96 -19.95
CA TYR A 258 -15.26 -6.53 -18.74
C TYR A 258 -16.76 -6.36 -18.82
N GLU A 259 -17.49 -7.47 -18.99
CA GLU A 259 -18.95 -7.47 -19.02
C GLU A 259 -19.52 -6.95 -17.69
N ASP A 260 -19.09 -7.54 -16.57
CA ASP A 260 -19.43 -7.09 -15.22
C ASP A 260 -18.19 -6.69 -14.42
N ILE A 261 -17.77 -5.44 -14.60
CA ILE A 261 -16.61 -4.87 -13.90
C ILE A 261 -16.82 -4.78 -12.38
N LEU A 262 -18.07 -4.61 -11.92
CA LEU A 262 -18.38 -4.59 -10.50
C LEU A 262 -18.20 -5.97 -9.88
N HIS A 263 -18.69 -7.02 -10.55
CA HIS A 263 -18.48 -8.39 -10.12
C HIS A 263 -16.99 -8.72 -10.05
N TRP A 264 -16.22 -8.42 -11.09
CA TRP A 264 -14.77 -8.61 -11.09
C TRP A 264 -14.12 -7.90 -9.90
N TRP A 265 -14.47 -6.63 -9.64
CA TRP A 265 -13.93 -5.87 -8.52
C TRP A 265 -14.23 -6.51 -7.16
N GLN A 266 -15.42 -7.07 -6.98
CA GLN A 266 -15.87 -7.71 -5.74
C GLN A 266 -15.30 -9.11 -5.50
N GLN A 267 -14.74 -9.77 -6.52
CA GLN A 267 -14.12 -11.11 -6.40
C GLN A 267 -12.81 -11.13 -5.58
N ASN A 268 -12.29 -9.99 -5.13
CA ASN A 268 -11.17 -9.91 -4.17
C ASN A 268 -11.65 -9.34 -2.82
N PRO A 269 -12.47 -10.09 -2.06
CA PRO A 269 -13.05 -9.59 -0.82
C PRO A 269 -11.98 -9.34 0.24
N CYS A 270 -12.23 -8.37 1.11
CA CYS A 270 -11.34 -8.17 2.26
C CYS A 270 -11.54 -9.26 3.31
N ILE A 271 -10.43 -9.57 3.96
CA ILE A 271 -10.34 -10.42 5.12
C ILE A 271 -10.95 -9.66 6.30
N PRO A 272 -11.98 -10.23 6.99
CA PRO A 272 -12.50 -9.64 8.21
C PRO A 272 -11.40 -9.59 9.30
N PRO A 273 -11.30 -8.51 10.08
CA PRO A 273 -10.36 -8.45 11.19
C PRO A 273 -10.72 -9.50 12.26
N GLN A 274 -9.76 -10.35 12.63
CA GLN A 274 -9.95 -11.47 13.58
C GLN A 274 -9.41 -11.20 14.99
N PHE A 275 -8.98 -9.98 15.27
CA PHE A 275 -8.21 -9.59 16.46
C PHE A 275 -9.01 -8.70 17.44
N LEU A 276 -10.34 -8.74 17.36
CA LEU A 276 -11.28 -7.98 18.21
C LEU A 276 -12.10 -8.91 19.09
#